data_AF-A1VPS9-F1
#
_entry.id   AF-A1VPS9-F1
#
_cell.length_a   1.000
_cell.length_b   1.000
_cell.length_c   1.000
_cell.angle_alpha   90.00
_cell.angle_beta   90.00
_cell.angle_gamma   90.00
#
_symmetry.space_group_name_H-M   'P 1'
#
loop_
_entity.id
_entity.type
_entity.pdbx_description
1 polymer ?
#
loop_
_entity_poly.entity_id
_entity_poly.type
_entity_poly.pdbx_seq_one_letter_code
_entity_poly.pdbx_strand_id
1 'polypeptide(L)'
;MKGQRMFRRLTLAELGAWQGQRPGALLLDARDADSHARDGWPGSVFLGRHNQDQLLLRTERRQPVLIYCYHGNASQTWAQMFADFGFTDVCDLVGGHAAWVTGTATANPSGKPPTPELAAWLAREGFVGPDGRGAHGNTPLMVAAWRGAAAIVEALLAHGVVLDAVNGDGNNALWLACVNGNPDVMKRLVAAGVPINHANSTGATCLMYAASSGKTDVLRTLLLLNADMSLRTQDDFSALDMAANLDCLQLLRKH
;
A
#
# COMPACT_ATOMS: atom_id res chain seq x y z
N MET A 1 -27.22 27.76 15.96
CA MET A 1 -26.13 27.62 14.98
C MET A 1 -24.97 26.91 15.67
N LYS A 2 -24.89 25.57 15.60
CA LYS A 2 -23.79 24.82 16.21
C LYS A 2 -22.60 24.90 15.25
N GLY A 3 -21.55 25.62 15.62
CA GLY A 3 -20.32 25.65 14.85
C GLY A 3 -19.81 24.22 14.69
N GLN A 4 -19.68 23.76 13.43
CA GLN A 4 -19.01 22.51 13.11
C GLN A 4 -17.66 22.52 13.83
N ARG A 5 -17.47 21.61 14.80
CA ARG A 5 -16.15 21.37 15.38
C ARG A 5 -15.37 20.62 14.33
N MET A 6 -14.58 21.36 13.57
CA MET A 6 -13.73 20.81 12.52
C MET A 6 -12.45 20.29 13.15
N PHE A 7 -12.13 19.02 12.91
CA PHE A 7 -10.79 18.49 13.13
C PHE A 7 -9.81 19.13 12.13
N ARG A 8 -8.52 19.15 12.46
CA ARG A 8 -7.48 19.70 11.58
C ARG A 8 -6.85 18.60 10.74
N ARG A 9 -6.40 18.94 9.54
CA ARG A 9 -5.63 18.03 8.69
C ARG A 9 -4.18 18.43 8.75
N LEU A 10 -3.29 17.49 9.08
CA LEU A 10 -1.86 17.73 9.18
C LEU A 10 -1.13 17.07 8.01
N THR A 11 -0.22 17.82 7.40
CA THR A 11 0.77 17.27 6.48
C THR A 11 1.97 16.72 7.24
N LEU A 12 2.82 15.90 6.60
CA LEU A 12 4.07 15.41 7.20
C LEU A 12 5.00 16.53 7.65
N ALA A 13 5.04 17.64 6.91
CA ALA A 13 5.87 18.79 7.24
C ALA A 13 5.44 19.46 8.55
N GLU A 14 4.13 19.46 8.84
CA GLU A 14 3.56 20.06 10.04
C GLU A 14 3.57 19.10 11.24
N LEU A 15 3.61 17.80 10.97
CA LEU A 15 3.53 16.73 11.95
C LEU A 15 4.62 16.81 13.02
N GLY A 16 5.87 17.05 12.61
CA GLY A 16 6.99 17.16 13.53
C GLY A 16 6.85 18.34 14.50
N ALA A 17 6.41 19.50 13.99
CA ALA A 17 6.15 20.68 14.81
C ALA A 17 4.94 20.47 15.75
N TRP A 18 3.90 19.79 15.27
CA TRP A 18 2.71 19.49 16.06
C TRP A 18 3.03 18.55 17.23
N GLN A 19 3.80 17.49 17.00
CA GLN A 19 4.24 16.55 18.03
C GLN A 19 5.17 17.20 19.06
N GLY A 20 6.12 18.02 18.62
CA GLY A 20 7.04 18.71 19.52
C GLY A 20 6.34 19.67 20.49
N GLN A 21 5.19 20.22 20.11
CA GLN A 21 4.36 21.09 20.97
C GLN A 21 3.44 20.30 21.92
N ARG A 22 3.28 18.99 21.74
CA ARG A 22 2.27 18.16 22.42
C ARG A 22 2.86 16.84 22.94
N PRO A 23 3.76 16.89 23.93
CA PRO A 23 4.22 15.69 24.60
C PRO A 23 3.03 14.99 25.27
N GLY A 24 2.72 13.75 24.88
CA GLY A 24 1.56 13.00 25.36
C GLY A 24 0.34 12.97 24.42
N ALA A 25 0.51 13.42 23.18
CA ALA A 25 -0.51 13.22 22.14
C ALA A 25 -0.82 11.73 21.94
N LEU A 26 -2.11 11.39 21.87
CA LEU A 26 -2.57 10.04 21.58
C LEU A 26 -2.51 9.80 20.07
N LEU A 27 -1.68 8.85 19.65
CA LEU A 27 -1.56 8.42 18.26
C LEU A 27 -2.48 7.22 18.03
N LEU A 28 -3.44 7.36 17.14
CA LEU A 28 -4.41 6.32 16.81
C LEU A 28 -4.20 5.79 15.39
N ASP A 29 -3.97 4.49 15.29
CA ASP A 29 -3.81 3.76 14.03
C ASP A 29 -5.12 3.08 13.65
N ALA A 30 -5.82 3.62 12.65
CA ALA A 30 -7.10 3.09 12.18
C ALA A 30 -6.98 2.06 11.04
N ARG A 31 -5.80 1.44 10.86
CA ARG A 31 -5.56 0.32 9.93
C ARG A 31 -6.00 -1.02 10.55
N ASP A 32 -5.91 -2.13 9.84
CA ASP A 32 -6.18 -3.43 10.48
C ASP A 32 -5.11 -3.82 11.52
N ALA A 33 -5.47 -4.76 12.40
CA ALA A 33 -4.63 -5.18 13.52
C ALA A 33 -3.29 -5.75 13.05
N ASP A 34 -3.28 -6.49 11.94
CA ASP A 34 -2.07 -7.10 11.39
C ASP A 34 -1.11 -6.03 10.87
N SER A 35 -1.62 -5.03 10.18
CA SER A 35 -0.81 -3.90 9.68
C SER A 35 -0.33 -3.00 10.81
N HIS A 36 -1.15 -2.74 11.82
CA HIS A 36 -0.69 -2.03 13.02
C HIS A 36 0.44 -2.79 13.74
N ALA A 37 0.33 -4.11 13.89
CA ALA A 37 1.34 -4.93 14.54
C ALA A 37 2.65 -5.03 13.72
N ARG A 38 2.55 -5.03 12.39
CA ARG A 38 3.70 -5.17 11.48
C ARG A 38 4.56 -3.91 11.42
N ASP A 39 3.93 -2.75 11.21
CA ASP A 39 4.65 -1.50 10.88
C ASP A 39 3.98 -0.24 11.44
N GLY A 40 3.17 -0.37 12.50
CA GLY A 40 2.57 0.76 13.20
C GLY A 40 3.58 1.78 13.68
N TRP A 41 3.15 3.04 13.76
CA TRP A 41 3.96 4.09 14.36
C TRP A 41 4.34 3.69 15.79
N PRO A 42 5.62 3.73 16.18
CA PRO A 42 6.03 3.51 17.58
C PRO A 42 5.18 4.28 18.59
N GLY A 43 4.52 3.54 19.49
CA GLY A 43 3.66 4.11 20.53
C GLY A 43 2.25 4.49 20.07
N SER A 44 1.85 4.20 18.83
CA SER A 44 0.44 4.30 18.44
C SER A 44 -0.40 3.19 19.02
N VAL A 45 -1.68 3.48 19.20
CA VAL A 45 -2.69 2.57 19.70
C VAL A 45 -3.61 2.22 18.54
N PHE A 46 -3.82 0.94 18.30
CA PHE A 46 -4.80 0.47 17.33
C PHE A 46 -6.18 1.07 17.63
N LEU A 47 -6.86 1.60 16.62
CA LEU A 47 -8.24 2.09 16.68
C LEU A 47 -9.11 1.21 15.79
N GLY A 48 -9.97 0.42 16.42
CA GLY A 48 -10.92 -0.45 15.73
C GLY A 48 -12.26 -0.53 16.45
N ARG A 49 -13.23 -1.23 15.83
CA ARG A 49 -14.60 -1.35 16.37
C ARG A 49 -14.66 -1.90 17.80
N HIS A 50 -13.71 -2.75 18.18
CA HIS A 50 -13.67 -3.42 19.47
C HIS A 50 -13.17 -2.52 20.63
N ASN A 51 -12.47 -1.42 20.33
CA ASN A 51 -11.91 -0.53 21.36
C ASN A 51 -12.25 0.96 21.19
N GLN A 52 -12.94 1.34 20.10
CA GLN A 52 -13.38 2.71 19.83
C GLN A 52 -14.17 3.32 21.01
N ASP A 53 -15.10 2.58 21.63
CA ASP A 53 -15.96 3.10 22.69
C ASP A 53 -15.14 3.38 23.96
N GLN A 54 -14.18 2.51 24.25
CA GLN A 54 -13.25 2.70 25.36
C GLN A 54 -12.40 3.95 25.14
N LEU A 55 -11.85 4.13 23.94
CA LEU A 55 -11.03 5.30 23.59
C LEU A 55 -11.87 6.59 23.63
N LEU A 56 -13.08 6.58 23.12
CA LEU A 56 -13.97 7.74 23.14
C LEU A 56 -14.42 8.10 24.56
N LEU A 57 -14.67 7.13 25.43
CA LEU A 57 -15.22 7.39 26.77
C LEU A 57 -14.14 7.63 27.83
N ARG A 58 -12.96 7.04 27.70
CA ARG A 58 -11.91 7.09 28.73
C ARG A 58 -10.78 8.08 28.45
N THR A 59 -10.63 8.54 27.21
CA THR A 59 -9.59 9.53 26.86
C THR A 59 -10.05 10.94 27.25
N GLU A 60 -9.17 11.70 27.88
CA GLU A 60 -9.47 13.08 28.28
C GLU A 60 -9.75 13.98 27.06
N ARG A 61 -10.80 14.80 27.12
CA ARG A 61 -11.25 15.64 25.98
C ARG A 61 -10.24 16.69 25.53
N ARG A 62 -9.29 17.04 26.41
CA ARG A 62 -8.19 17.98 26.13
C ARG A 62 -6.93 17.29 25.62
N GLN A 63 -6.84 15.96 25.71
CA GLN A 63 -5.69 15.23 25.18
C GLN A 63 -5.67 15.39 23.66
N PRO A 64 -4.55 15.84 23.07
CA PRO A 64 -4.43 15.92 21.63
C PRO A 64 -4.48 14.53 21.01
N VAL A 65 -5.26 14.37 19.94
CA VAL A 65 -5.44 13.09 19.25
C VAL A 65 -5.00 13.26 17.80
N LEU A 66 -4.09 12.40 17.34
CA LEU A 66 -3.75 12.27 15.93
C LEU A 66 -4.24 10.91 15.43
N ILE A 67 -5.01 10.91 14.35
CA ILE A 67 -5.54 9.70 13.74
C ILE A 67 -4.98 9.54 12.33
N TYR A 68 -4.48 8.35 12.01
CA TYR A 68 -4.04 8.01 10.66
C TYR A 68 -4.61 6.65 10.24
N CYS A 69 -4.65 6.42 8.92
CA CYS A 69 -5.11 5.16 8.31
C CYS A 69 -4.19 4.82 7.11
N TYR A 70 -4.57 3.87 6.25
CA TYR A 70 -3.79 3.55 5.04
C TYR A 70 -3.58 4.76 4.12
N HIS A 71 -4.67 5.43 3.76
CA HIS A 71 -4.71 6.65 2.94
C HIS A 71 -5.84 7.55 3.45
N GLY A 72 -5.55 8.84 3.66
CA GLY A 72 -6.22 9.77 4.58
C GLY A 72 -7.71 10.13 4.39
N ASN A 73 -8.58 9.22 3.94
CA ASN A 73 -10.03 9.37 3.90
C ASN A 73 -10.71 8.72 5.12
N ALA A 74 -10.29 7.52 5.53
CA ALA A 74 -10.87 6.86 6.70
C ALA A 74 -10.48 7.55 8.02
N SER A 75 -9.29 8.14 8.08
CA SER A 75 -8.83 8.95 9.23
C SER A 75 -9.71 10.16 9.48
N GLN A 76 -10.32 10.75 8.44
CA GLN A 76 -11.22 11.89 8.56
C GLN A 76 -12.53 11.50 9.26
N THR A 77 -13.11 10.34 8.92
CA THR A 77 -14.33 9.84 9.57
C THR A 77 -14.11 9.65 11.07
N TRP A 78 -12.98 9.06 11.44
CA TRP A 78 -12.60 8.92 12.84
C TRP A 78 -12.32 10.26 13.52
N ALA A 79 -11.61 11.17 12.86
CA ALA A 79 -11.31 12.48 13.41
C ALA A 79 -12.58 13.29 13.66
N GLN A 80 -13.56 13.22 12.75
CA GLN A 80 -14.87 13.84 12.94
C GLN A 80 -15.61 13.21 14.12
N MET A 81 -15.59 11.89 14.26
CA MET A 81 -16.22 11.19 15.39
C MET A 81 -15.64 11.67 16.73
N PHE A 82 -14.32 11.78 16.86
CA PHE A 82 -13.69 12.32 18.07
C PHE A 82 -14.08 13.80 18.30
N ALA A 83 -14.12 14.63 17.26
CA ALA A 83 -14.55 16.03 17.38
C ALA A 83 -16.01 16.14 17.88
N ASP A 84 -16.90 15.28 17.38
CA ASP A 84 -18.32 15.23 17.76
C ASP A 84 -18.50 14.77 19.21
N PHE A 85 -17.63 13.87 19.70
CA PHE A 85 -17.58 13.44 21.10
C PHE A 85 -16.92 14.48 22.05
N GLY A 86 -16.53 15.64 21.51
CA GLY A 86 -16.12 16.80 22.28
C GLY A 86 -14.63 16.96 22.49
N PHE A 87 -13.80 16.23 21.75
CA PHE A 87 -12.36 16.44 21.74
C PHE A 87 -12.04 17.78 21.08
N THR A 88 -11.11 18.54 21.67
CA THR A 88 -10.81 19.92 21.23
C THR A 88 -9.60 20.05 20.32
N ASP A 89 -8.71 19.06 20.31
CA ASP A 89 -7.49 19.04 19.49
C ASP A 89 -7.38 17.68 18.79
N VAL A 90 -8.10 17.55 17.67
CA VAL A 90 -8.12 16.33 16.86
C VAL A 90 -7.53 16.64 15.50
N CYS A 91 -6.57 15.81 15.09
CA CYS A 91 -5.89 15.92 13.82
C CYS A 91 -5.97 14.61 13.03
N ASP A 92 -6.08 14.70 11.71
CA ASP A 92 -5.86 13.59 10.79
C ASP A 92 -4.53 13.76 10.04
N LEU A 93 -3.85 12.66 9.73
CA LEU A 93 -2.63 12.70 8.90
C LEU A 93 -2.97 12.57 7.42
N VAL A 94 -2.68 13.62 6.65
CA VAL A 94 -2.84 13.64 5.20
C VAL A 94 -1.93 12.59 4.57
N GLY A 95 -2.52 11.66 3.82
CA GLY A 95 -1.81 10.54 3.21
C GLY A 95 -1.48 9.38 4.18
N GLY A 96 -1.85 9.49 5.46
CA GLY A 96 -1.85 8.38 6.41
C GLY A 96 -0.48 7.76 6.70
N HIS A 97 -0.49 6.46 7.01
CA HIS A 97 0.72 5.67 7.27
C HIS A 97 1.66 5.66 6.08
N ALA A 98 1.13 5.60 4.86
CA ALA A 98 1.94 5.67 3.64
C ALA A 98 2.76 6.97 3.56
N ALA A 99 2.14 8.11 3.89
CA ALA A 99 2.85 9.37 3.96
C ALA A 99 3.94 9.31 5.04
N TRP A 100 3.62 8.81 6.23
CA TRP A 100 4.60 8.69 7.32
C TRP A 100 5.81 7.82 6.91
N VAL A 101 5.57 6.63 6.35
CA VAL A 101 6.62 5.75 5.82
C VAL A 101 7.48 6.48 4.79
N THR A 102 6.88 7.19 3.82
CA THR A 102 7.66 7.95 2.83
C THR A 102 8.46 9.12 3.43
N GLY A 103 7.95 9.76 4.48
CA GLY A 103 8.65 10.83 5.20
C GLY A 103 9.78 10.32 6.08
N THR A 104 9.67 9.09 6.61
CA THR A 104 10.73 8.40 7.34
C THR A 104 11.71 7.65 6.43
N ALA A 105 11.34 7.41 5.17
CA ALA A 105 12.13 6.69 4.17
C ALA A 105 13.24 7.53 3.52
N THR A 106 13.85 8.47 4.26
CA THR A 106 15.18 8.98 3.94
C THR A 106 16.26 8.00 4.42
N ALA A 107 16.09 6.72 4.11
CA ALA A 107 17.12 5.71 4.33
C ALA A 107 17.08 4.74 3.16
N ASN A 108 17.91 5.03 2.16
CA ASN A 108 18.36 4.07 1.17
C ASN A 108 18.81 2.77 1.90
N PRO A 109 18.10 1.63 1.77
CA PRO A 109 18.49 0.41 2.47
C PRO A 109 19.80 -0.18 1.93
N SER A 110 20.24 0.18 0.72
CA SER A 110 21.50 -0.30 0.14
C SER A 110 22.68 0.64 0.33
N GLY A 111 22.45 1.91 0.68
CA GLY A 111 23.48 2.96 0.81
C GLY A 111 24.27 3.26 -0.47
N LYS A 112 23.99 2.58 -1.59
CA LYS A 112 24.69 2.75 -2.88
C LYS A 112 23.95 3.78 -3.73
N PRO A 113 24.66 4.67 -4.45
CA PRO A 113 24.02 5.53 -5.42
C PRO A 113 23.47 4.71 -6.59
N PRO A 114 22.32 5.09 -7.17
CA PRO A 114 21.79 4.44 -8.36
C PRO A 114 22.77 4.57 -9.53
N THR A 115 22.77 3.57 -10.42
CA THR A 115 23.57 3.66 -11.64
C THR A 115 23.15 4.88 -12.47
N PRO A 116 24.04 5.47 -13.29
CA PRO A 116 23.70 6.64 -14.11
C PRO A 116 22.48 6.40 -15.01
N GLU A 117 22.34 5.19 -15.54
CA GLU A 117 21.20 4.80 -16.38
C GLU A 117 19.90 4.76 -15.58
N LEU A 118 19.93 4.23 -14.36
CA LEU A 118 18.78 4.21 -13.47
C LEU A 118 18.40 5.62 -13.04
N ALA A 119 19.38 6.46 -12.67
CA ALA A 119 19.17 7.84 -12.29
C ALA A 119 18.55 8.66 -13.45
N ALA A 120 19.06 8.48 -14.67
CA ALA A 120 18.51 9.13 -15.86
C ALA A 120 17.07 8.68 -16.16
N TRP A 121 16.79 7.38 -16.00
CA TRP A 121 15.43 6.85 -16.16
C TRP A 121 14.48 7.42 -15.11
N LEU A 122 14.88 7.44 -13.83
CA LEU A 122 14.09 7.99 -12.73
C LEU A 122 13.75 9.46 -12.96
N ALA A 123 14.74 10.26 -13.35
CA ALA A 123 14.53 11.68 -13.66
C ALA A 123 13.57 11.89 -14.83
N ARG A 124 13.67 11.06 -15.88
CA ARG A 124 12.78 11.13 -17.06
C ARG A 124 11.34 10.78 -16.73
N GLU A 125 11.12 9.81 -15.84
CA GLU A 125 9.77 9.44 -15.40
C GLU A 125 9.25 10.32 -14.24
N GLY A 126 10.06 11.28 -13.77
CA GLY A 126 9.67 12.26 -12.75
C GLY A 126 9.76 11.77 -11.30
N PHE A 127 10.57 10.74 -11.03
CA PHE A 127 10.78 10.22 -9.68
C PHE A 127 11.93 10.92 -8.96
N VAL A 128 11.71 11.24 -7.69
CA VAL A 128 12.73 11.82 -6.79
C VAL A 128 13.75 10.80 -6.26
N GLY A 129 13.54 9.51 -6.52
CA GLY A 129 14.40 8.41 -6.08
C GLY A 129 13.82 7.04 -6.42
N PRO A 130 14.55 5.95 -6.15
CA PRO A 130 14.16 4.57 -6.53
C PRO A 130 12.94 4.02 -5.77
N ASP A 131 12.63 4.58 -4.59
CA ASP A 131 11.39 4.31 -3.83
C ASP A 131 10.39 5.48 -3.87
N GLY A 132 10.65 6.50 -4.70
CA GLY A 132 9.82 7.69 -4.80
C GLY A 132 8.39 7.34 -5.24
N ARG A 133 7.37 8.00 -4.68
CA ARG A 133 6.00 7.83 -5.15
C ARG A 133 5.69 8.81 -6.27
N GLY A 134 5.25 8.27 -7.40
CA GLY A 134 4.80 9.03 -8.57
C GLY A 134 3.28 9.14 -8.65
N ALA A 135 2.77 9.39 -9.87
CA ALA A 135 1.34 9.50 -10.13
C ALA A 135 0.57 8.24 -9.68
N HIS A 136 -0.61 8.46 -9.09
CA HIS A 136 -1.46 7.38 -8.52
C HIS A 136 -0.78 6.52 -7.45
N GLY A 137 0.30 7.01 -6.84
CA GLY A 137 1.03 6.28 -5.81
C GLY A 137 1.95 5.18 -6.34
N ASN A 138 2.20 5.12 -7.66
CA ASN A 138 3.09 4.13 -8.24
C ASN A 138 4.56 4.39 -7.85
N THR A 139 5.31 3.33 -7.55
CA THR A 139 6.77 3.40 -7.38
C THR A 139 7.49 3.23 -8.74
N PRO A 140 8.80 3.54 -8.82
CA PRO A 140 9.63 3.19 -9.97
C PRO A 140 9.53 1.74 -10.38
N LEU A 141 9.55 0.81 -9.42
CA LEU A 141 9.46 -0.63 -9.68
C LEU A 141 8.13 -1.00 -10.35
N MET A 142 7.03 -0.41 -9.88
CA MET A 142 5.71 -0.55 -10.47
C MET A 142 5.65 -0.04 -11.91
N VAL A 143 6.17 1.16 -12.18
CA VAL A 143 6.17 1.72 -13.54
C VAL A 143 7.07 0.92 -14.48
N ALA A 144 8.25 0.50 -14.01
CA ALA A 144 9.15 -0.35 -14.79
C ALA A 144 8.52 -1.70 -15.12
N ALA A 145 7.82 -2.32 -14.15
CA ALA A 145 7.08 -3.56 -14.32
C ALA A 145 5.94 -3.42 -15.34
N TRP A 146 5.13 -2.36 -15.23
CA TRP A 146 4.05 -2.06 -16.17
C TRP A 146 4.55 -1.84 -17.61
N ARG A 147 5.73 -1.20 -17.76
CA ARG A 147 6.36 -0.97 -19.07
C ARG A 147 7.09 -2.22 -19.61
N GLY A 148 7.23 -3.28 -18.82
CA GLY A 148 8.01 -4.47 -19.19
C GLY A 148 9.52 -4.19 -19.29
N ALA A 149 10.01 -3.12 -18.65
CA ALA A 149 11.40 -2.67 -18.74
C ALA A 149 12.33 -3.52 -17.87
N ALA A 150 12.62 -4.76 -18.30
CA ALA A 150 13.36 -5.75 -17.50
C ALA A 150 14.71 -5.24 -16.96
N ALA A 151 15.47 -4.50 -17.76
CA ALA A 151 16.76 -3.93 -17.32
C ALA A 151 16.61 -2.92 -16.18
N ILE A 152 15.54 -2.11 -16.19
CA ILE A 152 15.25 -1.15 -15.12
C ILE A 152 14.74 -1.87 -13.87
N VAL A 153 13.90 -2.91 -14.05
CA VAL A 153 13.46 -3.76 -12.94
C VAL A 153 14.66 -4.37 -12.23
N GLU A 154 15.60 -4.98 -12.97
CA GLU A 154 16.83 -5.52 -12.39
C GLU A 154 17.66 -4.45 -11.66
N ALA A 155 17.82 -3.28 -12.25
CA ALA A 155 18.56 -2.19 -11.62
C ALA A 155 17.91 -1.73 -10.29
N LEU A 156 16.58 -1.64 -10.25
CA LEU A 156 15.83 -1.29 -9.03
C LEU A 156 15.91 -2.40 -7.98
N LEU A 157 15.76 -3.67 -8.37
CA LEU A 157 15.89 -4.80 -7.46
C LEU A 157 17.29 -4.88 -6.86
N ALA A 158 18.34 -4.68 -7.67
CA ALA A 158 19.72 -4.62 -7.20
C ALA A 158 20.00 -3.43 -6.27
N HIS A 159 19.23 -2.34 -6.39
CA HIS A 159 19.28 -1.20 -5.49
C HIS A 159 18.60 -1.47 -4.13
N GLY A 160 17.82 -2.55 -4.00
CA GLY A 160 17.15 -2.92 -2.75
C GLY A 160 15.90 -2.09 -2.46
N VAL A 161 15.12 -1.74 -3.49
CA VAL A 161 13.85 -1.02 -3.32
C VAL A 161 12.84 -1.81 -2.47
N VAL A 162 11.86 -1.10 -1.92
CA VAL A 162 10.74 -1.68 -1.18
C VAL A 162 9.87 -2.52 -2.13
N LEU A 163 9.78 -3.83 -1.86
CA LEU A 163 9.17 -4.81 -2.76
C LEU A 163 7.66 -5.02 -2.54
N ASP A 164 7.17 -4.73 -1.34
CA ASP A 164 5.78 -4.91 -0.92
C ASP A 164 4.95 -3.61 -1.01
N ALA A 165 5.52 -2.56 -1.61
CA ALA A 165 4.80 -1.32 -1.86
C ALA A 165 3.57 -1.58 -2.76
N VAL A 166 2.50 -0.81 -2.51
CA VAL A 166 1.26 -0.82 -3.29
C VAL A 166 0.88 0.59 -3.75
N ASN A 167 0.26 0.70 -4.93
CA ASN A 167 -0.26 1.96 -5.45
C ASN A 167 -1.66 2.29 -4.89
N GLY A 168 -2.28 3.37 -5.38
CA GLY A 168 -3.60 3.81 -4.92
C GLY A 168 -4.74 2.80 -5.10
N ASP A 169 -4.59 1.85 -6.02
CA ASP A 169 -5.56 0.77 -6.26
C ASP A 169 -5.23 -0.50 -5.45
N GLY A 170 -4.22 -0.44 -4.59
CA GLY A 170 -3.71 -1.59 -3.84
C GLY A 170 -2.88 -2.55 -4.70
N ASN A 171 -2.50 -2.18 -5.92
CA ASN A 171 -1.72 -3.05 -6.81
C ASN A 171 -0.22 -2.95 -6.50
N ASN A 172 0.46 -4.10 -6.46
CA ASN A 172 1.92 -4.18 -6.31
C ASN A 172 2.64 -4.23 -7.68
N ALA A 173 3.98 -4.30 -7.68
CA ALA A 173 4.76 -4.37 -8.91
C ALA A 173 4.44 -5.62 -9.76
N LEU A 174 4.17 -6.77 -9.13
CA LEU A 174 3.84 -7.99 -9.86
C LEU A 174 2.51 -7.86 -10.60
N TRP A 175 1.50 -7.23 -10.00
CA TRP A 175 0.22 -6.95 -10.67
C TRP A 175 0.44 -6.21 -11.97
N LEU A 176 1.25 -5.14 -11.94
CA LEU A 176 1.52 -4.36 -13.13
C LEU A 176 2.35 -5.11 -14.17
N ALA A 177 3.27 -6.00 -13.76
CA ALA A 177 3.94 -6.93 -14.67
C ALA A 177 2.94 -7.90 -15.35
N CYS A 178 1.92 -8.36 -14.61
CA CYS A 178 0.86 -9.22 -15.16
C CYS A 178 -0.06 -8.46 -16.13
N VAL A 179 -0.34 -7.17 -15.86
CA VAL A 179 -1.05 -6.29 -16.80
C VAL A 179 -0.25 -6.13 -18.09
N ASN A 180 1.07 -5.94 -18.01
CA ASN A 180 1.93 -5.91 -19.19
C ASN A 180 1.95 -7.26 -19.93
N GLY A 181 2.05 -8.34 -19.17
CA GLY A 181 2.08 -9.71 -19.68
C GLY A 181 3.47 -10.22 -20.05
N ASN A 182 4.55 -9.67 -19.47
CA ASN A 182 5.92 -10.11 -19.69
C ASN A 182 6.36 -11.14 -18.63
N PRO A 183 6.49 -12.45 -18.97
CA PRO A 183 6.84 -13.49 -18.02
C PRO A 183 8.23 -13.33 -17.38
N ASP A 184 9.19 -12.74 -18.09
CA ASP A 184 10.55 -12.59 -17.58
C ASP A 184 10.60 -11.58 -16.44
N VAL A 185 9.86 -10.47 -16.58
CA VAL A 185 9.70 -9.48 -15.51
C VAL A 185 9.00 -10.10 -14.30
N MET A 186 7.93 -10.87 -14.52
CA MET A 186 7.20 -11.55 -13.44
C MET A 186 8.11 -12.50 -12.65
N LYS A 187 8.88 -13.34 -13.34
CA LYS A 187 9.83 -14.27 -12.72
C LYS A 187 10.88 -13.55 -11.88
N ARG A 188 11.44 -12.45 -12.38
CA ARG A 188 12.43 -11.63 -11.67
C ARG A 188 11.86 -11.02 -10.38
N LEU A 189 10.66 -10.46 -10.45
CA LEU A 189 9.98 -9.89 -9.29
C LEU A 189 9.70 -10.94 -8.21
N VAL A 190 9.17 -12.11 -8.60
CA VAL A 190 8.90 -13.20 -7.65
C VAL A 190 10.20 -13.75 -7.05
N ALA A 191 11.24 -13.93 -7.87
CA ALA A 191 12.55 -14.38 -7.40
C ALA A 191 13.20 -13.39 -6.40
N ALA A 192 12.92 -12.09 -6.55
CA ALA A 192 13.38 -11.07 -5.61
C ALA A 192 12.56 -11.02 -4.31
N GLY A 193 11.42 -11.72 -4.22
CA GLY A 193 10.57 -11.77 -3.04
C GLY A 193 9.35 -10.86 -3.08
N VAL A 194 8.98 -10.31 -4.25
CA VAL A 194 7.69 -9.61 -4.39
C VAL A 194 6.55 -10.59 -4.11
N PRO A 195 5.57 -10.26 -3.23
CA PRO A 195 4.52 -11.19 -2.87
C PRO A 195 3.66 -11.60 -4.07
N ILE A 196 3.72 -12.90 -4.42
CA ILE A 196 2.99 -13.46 -5.57
C ILE A 196 1.47 -13.46 -5.39
N ASN A 197 1.04 -13.66 -4.14
CA ASN A 197 -0.35 -13.80 -3.74
C ASN A 197 -0.97 -12.51 -3.19
N HIS A 198 -0.32 -11.36 -3.43
CA HIS A 198 -0.86 -10.07 -3.02
C HIS A 198 -2.25 -9.83 -3.62
N ALA A 199 -3.20 -9.45 -2.76
CA ALA A 199 -4.54 -9.09 -3.16
C ALA A 199 -4.67 -7.56 -3.16
N ASN A 200 -5.19 -7.00 -4.24
CA ASN A 200 -5.41 -5.57 -4.35
C ASN A 200 -6.63 -5.10 -3.55
N SER A 201 -7.03 -3.84 -3.70
CA SER A 201 -8.14 -3.25 -2.93
C SER A 201 -9.50 -3.94 -3.12
N THR A 202 -9.69 -4.73 -4.18
CA THR A 202 -10.93 -5.52 -4.41
C THR A 202 -10.79 -6.98 -3.97
N GLY A 203 -9.65 -7.35 -3.37
CA GLY A 203 -9.31 -8.74 -3.05
C GLY A 203 -8.84 -9.55 -4.25
N ALA A 204 -8.62 -8.94 -5.42
CA ALA A 204 -8.17 -9.66 -6.61
C ALA A 204 -6.65 -9.87 -6.58
N THR A 205 -6.21 -11.08 -6.91
CA THR A 205 -4.79 -11.43 -7.12
C THR A 205 -4.40 -11.37 -8.59
N CYS A 206 -3.10 -11.34 -8.88
CA CYS A 206 -2.59 -11.41 -10.26
C CYS A 206 -3.13 -12.61 -11.04
N LEU A 207 -3.30 -13.75 -10.36
CA LEU A 207 -3.80 -14.99 -10.97
C LEU A 207 -5.26 -14.83 -11.40
N MET A 208 -6.09 -14.24 -10.54
CA MET A 208 -7.50 -13.94 -10.85
C MET A 208 -7.61 -12.98 -12.03
N TYR A 209 -6.80 -11.92 -12.07
CA TYR A 209 -6.74 -11.00 -13.21
C TYR A 209 -6.36 -11.70 -14.51
N ALA A 210 -5.35 -12.58 -14.47
CA ALA A 210 -4.93 -13.33 -15.65
C ALA A 210 -6.05 -14.27 -16.16
N ALA A 211 -6.78 -14.92 -15.25
CA ALA A 211 -7.90 -15.77 -15.58
C ALA A 211 -9.07 -14.97 -16.18
N SER A 212 -9.43 -13.84 -15.57
CA SER A 212 -10.52 -12.97 -16.02
C SER A 212 -10.24 -12.22 -17.30
N SER A 213 -8.96 -11.97 -17.59
CA SER A 213 -8.53 -11.32 -18.83
C SER A 213 -8.24 -12.32 -19.95
N GLY A 214 -8.36 -13.63 -19.70
CA GLY A 214 -8.04 -14.67 -20.67
C GLY A 214 -6.55 -14.73 -21.05
N LYS A 215 -5.65 -14.20 -20.21
CA LYS A 215 -4.21 -14.12 -20.48
C LYS A 215 -3.52 -15.43 -20.12
N THR A 216 -3.73 -16.44 -20.96
CA THR A 216 -3.27 -17.83 -20.75
C THR A 216 -1.77 -17.94 -20.44
N ASP A 217 -0.91 -17.16 -21.10
CA ASP A 217 0.55 -17.20 -20.86
C ASP A 217 0.95 -16.61 -19.50
N VAL A 218 0.29 -15.54 -19.07
CA VAL A 218 0.47 -14.94 -17.74
C VAL A 218 -0.03 -15.90 -16.67
N LEU A 219 -1.22 -16.47 -16.88
CA LEU A 219 -1.82 -17.45 -15.98
C LEU A 219 -0.90 -18.67 -15.79
N ARG A 220 -0.42 -19.25 -16.90
CA ARG A 220 0.53 -20.36 -16.88
C ARG A 220 1.81 -20.00 -16.12
N THR A 221 2.35 -18.80 -16.35
CA THR A 221 3.55 -18.33 -15.66
C THR A 221 3.33 -18.22 -14.15
N LEU A 222 2.20 -17.68 -13.71
CA LEU A 222 1.85 -17.57 -12.29
C LEU A 222 1.70 -18.93 -11.62
N LEU A 223 1.06 -19.89 -12.30
CA LEU A 223 0.93 -21.27 -11.82
C LEU A 223 2.30 -21.96 -11.68
N LEU A 224 3.20 -21.75 -12.66
CA LEU A 224 4.59 -22.25 -12.59
C LEU A 224 5.41 -21.60 -11.47
N LEU A 225 5.01 -20.39 -11.03
CA LEU A 225 5.60 -19.69 -9.89
C LEU A 225 4.87 -19.99 -8.56
N ASN A 226 4.00 -21.01 -8.54
CA ASN A 226 3.26 -21.48 -7.37
C ASN A 226 2.30 -20.42 -6.78
N ALA A 227 1.65 -19.61 -7.63
CA ALA A 227 0.56 -18.75 -7.20
C ALA A 227 -0.59 -19.60 -6.61
N ASP A 228 -1.16 -19.12 -5.50
CA ASP A 228 -2.23 -19.83 -4.79
C ASP A 228 -3.58 -19.61 -5.49
N MET A 229 -4.15 -20.73 -5.96
CA MET A 229 -5.43 -20.76 -6.67
C MET A 229 -6.63 -20.79 -5.73
N SER A 230 -6.41 -21.09 -4.44
CA SER A 230 -7.48 -21.21 -3.44
C SER A 230 -7.97 -19.86 -2.93
N LEU A 231 -7.20 -18.80 -3.18
CA LEU A 231 -7.56 -17.43 -2.81
C LEU A 231 -8.84 -16.99 -3.50
N ARG A 232 -9.59 -16.12 -2.82
CA ARG A 232 -10.89 -15.61 -3.27
C ARG A 232 -10.96 -14.09 -3.12
N THR A 233 -11.69 -13.45 -4.02
CA THR A 233 -11.98 -12.00 -3.95
C THR A 233 -12.90 -11.70 -2.75
N GLN A 234 -13.16 -10.41 -2.51
CA GLN A 234 -14.16 -10.00 -1.51
C GLN A 234 -15.57 -10.50 -1.82
N ASP A 235 -15.88 -10.74 -3.09
CA ASP A 235 -17.16 -11.29 -3.56
C ASP A 235 -17.12 -12.84 -3.66
N ASP A 236 -16.14 -13.47 -3.03
CA ASP A 236 -15.97 -14.92 -2.95
C ASP A 236 -15.71 -15.62 -4.30
N PHE A 237 -15.14 -14.91 -5.29
CA PHE A 237 -14.75 -15.53 -6.57
C PHE A 237 -13.29 -16.01 -6.53
N SER A 238 -13.06 -17.26 -6.93
CA SER A 238 -11.72 -17.81 -7.17
C SER A 238 -11.22 -17.50 -8.59
N ALA A 239 -9.94 -17.74 -8.86
CA ALA A 239 -9.42 -17.63 -10.23
C ALA A 239 -10.15 -18.56 -11.22
N LEU A 240 -10.62 -19.72 -10.75
CA LEU A 240 -11.39 -20.67 -11.56
C LEU A 240 -12.76 -20.12 -11.94
N ASP A 241 -13.45 -19.47 -11.00
CA ASP A 241 -14.76 -18.85 -11.25
C ASP A 241 -14.67 -17.69 -12.25
N MET A 242 -13.52 -17.02 -12.28
CA MET A 242 -13.26 -15.87 -13.16
C MET A 242 -12.70 -16.26 -14.53
N ALA A 243 -12.51 -17.54 -14.84
CA ALA A 243 -11.86 -17.94 -16.09
C ALA A 243 -12.64 -17.50 -17.34
N ALA A 244 -12.04 -16.63 -18.16
CA ALA A 244 -12.72 -16.02 -19.31
C ALA A 244 -12.83 -16.93 -20.55
N ASN A 245 -12.03 -17.99 -20.63
CA ASN A 245 -12.00 -18.92 -21.76
C ASN A 245 -11.67 -20.35 -21.34
N LEU A 246 -11.86 -21.29 -22.29
CA LEU A 246 -11.65 -22.72 -22.06
C LEU A 246 -10.20 -23.05 -21.68
N ASP A 247 -9.23 -22.36 -22.25
CA ASP A 247 -7.81 -22.60 -21.95
C ASP A 247 -7.47 -22.24 -20.50
N CYS A 248 -7.98 -21.12 -20.00
CA CYS A 248 -7.83 -20.72 -18.61
C CYS A 248 -8.49 -21.73 -17.66
N LEU A 249 -9.72 -22.18 -17.96
CA LEU A 249 -10.40 -23.23 -17.20
C LEU A 249 -9.60 -24.53 -17.16
N GLN A 250 -9.05 -24.94 -18.31
CA GLN A 250 -8.25 -26.16 -18.40
C GLN A 250 -6.94 -26.05 -17.62
N LEU A 251 -6.27 -24.90 -17.63
CA LEU A 251 -5.06 -24.68 -16.84
C LEU A 251 -5.37 -24.74 -15.33
N LEU A 252 -6.42 -24.05 -14.89
CA LEU A 252 -6.76 -23.97 -13.47
C LEU A 252 -7.33 -25.26 -12.88
N ARG A 253 -7.82 -26.19 -13.71
CA ARG A 253 -8.28 -27.52 -13.26
C ARG A 253 -7.18 -28.58 -13.21
N LYS A 254 -6.03 -28.32 -13.85
CA LYS A 254 -4.91 -29.28 -13.95
C LYS A 254 -3.97 -29.24 -12.75
N HIS A 255 -4.04 -28.16 -11.96
CA HIS A 255 -3.28 -27.96 -10.75
C HIS A 255 -4.20 -28.13 -9.54
#